data_AF-A0A067CV58-F1
#
_entry.id   AF-A0A067CV58-F1
#
_cell.length_a   1.000
_cell.length_b   1.000
_cell.length_c   1.000
_cell.angle_alpha   90.00
_cell.angle_beta   90.00
_cell.angle_gamma   90.00
#
_symmetry.space_group_name_H-M   'P 1'
#
loop_
_entity.id
_entity.type
_entity.pdbx_description
1 polymer ?
#
loop_
_entity_poly.entity_id
_entity_poly.type
_entity_poly.pdbx_seq_one_letter_code
_entity_poly.pdbx_strand_id
1 'polypeptide(L)'
;MWKAFAKNLLGTCVLDEMAWTSCALSASQVTGMAPALREWITRGIRKISFVDCAFQEDHLCALAAAIARTTSRVGVRIRIEDKVQRFKNTTYILLGQALASCRGVSIELPPVLGNNWRDELGTIDNLAFDHLMVDGRPRLVLASVA
;
A
#
# COMPACT_ATOMS: atom_id res chain seq x y z
N MET A 1 -7.82 18.34 7.73
CA MET A 1 -7.64 18.64 6.30
C MET A 1 -7.99 17.44 5.41
N TRP A 2 -7.31 16.29 5.53
CA TRP A 2 -7.58 15.10 4.71
C TRP A 2 -9.01 14.58 4.72
N LYS A 3 -9.70 14.58 5.87
CA LYS A 3 -11.12 14.20 5.96
C LYS A 3 -12.03 15.06 5.06
N ALA A 4 -11.80 16.37 5.00
CA ALA A 4 -12.62 17.28 4.19
C ALA A 4 -12.34 17.10 2.69
N PHE A 5 -11.07 16.95 2.33
CA PHE A 5 -10.66 16.63 0.96
C PHE A 5 -11.24 15.30 0.49
N ALA A 6 -11.12 14.25 1.30
CA ALA A 6 -11.70 12.95 1.02
C ALA A 6 -13.21 13.05 0.86
N LYS A 7 -13.91 13.68 1.80
CA LYS A 7 -15.37 13.85 1.76
C LYS A 7 -15.83 14.52 0.45
N ASN A 8 -15.12 15.56 0.00
CA ASN A 8 -15.46 16.24 -1.26
C ASN A 8 -15.22 15.35 -2.48
N LEU A 9 -14.08 14.65 -2.57
CA LEU A 9 -13.80 13.72 -3.67
C LEU A 9 -14.78 12.54 -3.70
N LEU A 10 -15.09 12.00 -2.52
CA LEU A 10 -15.99 10.86 -2.35
C LEU A 10 -17.46 11.21 -2.63
N GLY A 11 -17.85 12.47 -2.46
CA GLY A 11 -19.22 12.94 -2.65
C GLY A 11 -19.58 13.26 -4.11
N THR A 12 -18.59 13.38 -4.99
CA THR A 12 -18.79 13.99 -6.32
C THR A 12 -18.40 13.10 -7.49
N CYS A 13 -17.50 12.12 -7.32
CA CYS A 13 -17.02 11.27 -8.41
C CYS A 13 -16.72 9.84 -7.94
N VAL A 14 -16.86 8.86 -8.86
CA VAL A 14 -16.26 7.55 -8.70
C VAL A 14 -14.77 7.68 -9.03
N LEU A 15 -13.93 7.63 -8.00
CA LEU A 15 -12.50 7.75 -8.16
C LEU A 15 -11.89 6.38 -8.47
N ASP A 16 -11.27 6.23 -9.63
CA ASP A 16 -10.64 4.98 -10.05
C ASP A 16 -9.16 4.90 -9.66
N GLU A 17 -8.42 6.01 -9.83
CA GLU A 17 -7.00 6.11 -9.51
C GLU A 17 -6.68 7.38 -8.72
N MET A 18 -5.72 7.28 -7.79
CA MET A 18 -5.11 8.43 -7.11
C MET A 18 -3.59 8.29 -7.10
N ALA A 19 -2.87 9.38 -7.33
CA ALA A 19 -1.42 9.41 -7.30
C ALA A 19 -0.89 10.64 -6.55
N TRP A 20 0.12 10.42 -5.72
CA TRP A 20 1.02 11.45 -5.23
C TRP A 20 2.34 11.28 -5.94
N THR A 21 2.85 12.37 -6.51
CA THR A 21 4.10 12.37 -7.29
C THR A 21 5.00 13.48 -6.79
N SER A 22 6.25 13.14 -6.46
CA SER A 22 7.26 14.08 -5.98
C SER A 22 6.80 14.89 -4.76
N CYS A 23 5.96 14.29 -3.91
CA CYS A 23 5.43 14.90 -2.71
C CYS A 23 6.22 14.41 -1.50
N ALA A 24 6.84 15.32 -0.75
CA ALA A 24 7.45 14.98 0.54
C ALA A 24 6.35 14.77 1.60
N LEU A 25 5.77 13.57 1.64
CA LEU A 25 4.79 13.20 2.64
C LEU A 25 5.51 12.87 3.94
N SER A 26 5.02 13.38 5.08
CA SER A 26 5.44 12.92 6.40
C SER A 26 4.63 11.71 6.85
N ALA A 27 5.18 10.90 7.75
CA ALA A 27 4.47 9.75 8.33
C ALA A 27 3.17 10.18 9.04
N SER A 28 3.15 11.38 9.64
CA SER A 28 1.96 11.97 10.25
C SER A 28 0.88 12.33 9.22
N GLN A 29 1.27 12.76 8.01
CA GLN A 29 0.34 12.99 6.92
C GLN A 29 -0.26 11.68 6.42
N VAL A 30 0.55 10.63 6.22
CA VAL A 30 0.06 9.29 5.85
C VAL A 30 -0.91 8.75 6.91
N THR A 31 -0.57 8.90 8.18
CA THR A 31 -1.47 8.54 9.30
C THR A 31 -2.76 9.35 9.26
N GLY A 32 -2.68 10.66 9.02
CA GLY A 32 -3.85 11.53 8.89
C GLY A 32 -4.75 11.21 7.69
N MET A 33 -4.19 10.57 6.66
CA MET A 33 -4.91 10.08 5.47
C MET A 33 -5.58 8.72 5.71
N ALA A 34 -5.25 7.99 6.77
CA ALA A 34 -5.73 6.63 6.99
C ALA A 34 -7.25 6.49 6.86
N PRO A 35 -8.10 7.33 7.49
CA PRO A 35 -9.56 7.21 7.34
C PRO A 35 -10.02 7.39 5.88
N ALA A 36 -9.39 8.32 5.14
CA ALA A 36 -9.70 8.57 3.74
C ALA A 36 -9.29 7.40 2.85
N LEU A 37 -8.10 6.84 3.06
CA LEU A 37 -7.61 5.65 2.34
C LEU A 37 -8.58 4.49 2.49
N ARG A 38 -9.02 4.18 3.72
CA ARG A 38 -10.00 3.10 3.97
C ARG A 38 -11.32 3.35 3.24
N GLU A 39 -11.80 4.59 3.24
CA GLU A 39 -13.05 4.95 2.58
C GLU A 39 -12.93 4.84 1.05
N TRP A 40 -11.85 5.35 0.45
CA TRP A 40 -11.60 5.20 -0.99
C TRP A 40 -11.52 3.73 -1.41
N ILE A 41 -10.80 2.90 -0.64
CA ILE A 41 -10.71 1.44 -0.86
C ILE A 41 -12.08 0.79 -0.82
N THR A 42 -12.89 1.11 0.20
CA THR A 42 -14.22 0.52 0.39
C THR A 42 -15.19 0.93 -0.71
N ARG A 43 -15.04 2.14 -1.26
CA ARG A 43 -15.85 2.64 -2.38
C ARG A 43 -15.39 2.18 -3.75
N GLY A 44 -14.28 1.45 -3.83
CA GLY A 44 -13.85 0.77 -5.05
C GLY A 44 -12.83 1.53 -5.89
N ILE A 45 -11.98 2.36 -5.27
CA ILE A 45 -10.76 2.82 -5.95
C ILE A 45 -9.92 1.60 -6.35
N ARG A 46 -9.37 1.61 -7.56
CA ARG A 46 -8.59 0.49 -8.10
C ARG A 46 -7.10 0.68 -7.92
N LYS A 47 -6.63 1.94 -7.87
CA LYS A 47 -5.21 2.23 -7.79
C LYS A 47 -4.88 3.44 -6.92
N ILE A 48 -3.88 3.27 -6.07
CA ILE A 48 -3.30 4.31 -5.24
C ILE A 48 -1.80 4.28 -5.47
N SER A 49 -1.17 5.38 -5.87
CA SER A 49 0.27 5.42 -6.19
C SER A 49 0.99 6.50 -5.38
N PHE A 50 2.16 6.14 -4.84
CA PHE A 50 3.12 7.06 -4.24
C PHE A 50 4.42 6.97 -5.06
N VAL A 51 4.73 8.03 -5.80
CA VAL A 51 5.85 8.06 -6.76
C VAL A 51 6.84 9.14 -6.38
N ASP A 52 8.09 8.77 -6.13
CA ASP A 52 9.18 9.66 -5.71
C ASP A 52 8.77 10.52 -4.49
N CYS A 53 8.05 9.93 -3.53
CA CYS A 53 7.50 10.61 -2.34
C CYS A 53 8.42 10.55 -1.10
N ALA A 54 9.68 10.10 -1.25
CA ALA A 54 10.62 9.88 -0.14
C ALA A 54 10.04 8.96 0.95
N PHE A 55 9.42 7.86 0.51
CA PHE A 55 8.75 6.91 1.40
C PHE A 55 9.79 6.19 2.25
N GLN A 56 9.85 6.52 3.54
CA GLN A 56 10.68 5.84 4.56
C GLN A 56 9.89 4.77 5.33
N GLU A 57 10.59 4.02 6.19
CA GLU A 57 10.03 2.94 7.03
C GLU A 57 8.77 3.38 7.80
N ASP A 58 8.81 4.54 8.45
CA ASP A 58 7.69 5.03 9.25
C ASP A 58 6.43 5.28 8.41
N HIS A 59 6.59 5.62 7.13
CA HIS A 59 5.48 5.79 6.20
C HIS A 59 4.84 4.44 5.83
N LEU A 60 5.67 3.40 5.66
CA LEU A 60 5.17 2.05 5.42
C LEU A 60 4.48 1.48 6.65
N CYS A 61 5.01 1.71 7.84
CA CYS A 61 4.34 1.36 9.10
C CYS A 61 2.98 2.06 9.23
N ALA A 62 2.94 3.37 8.94
CA ALA A 62 1.70 4.14 8.95
C ALA A 62 0.71 3.62 7.89
N LEU A 63 1.18 3.27 6.70
CA LEU A 63 0.36 2.69 5.63
C LEU A 63 -0.19 1.32 6.02
N ALA A 64 0.65 0.43 6.58
CA ALA A 64 0.24 -0.89 7.07
C ALA A 64 -0.90 -0.75 8.08
N ALA A 65 -0.76 0.15 9.05
CA ALA A 65 -1.82 0.45 10.01
C ALA A 65 -3.07 1.05 9.35
N ALA A 66 -2.90 1.89 8.32
CA ALA A 66 -4.00 2.51 7.60
C ALA A 66 -4.82 1.48 6.81
N ILE A 67 -4.18 0.52 6.16
CA ILE A 67 -4.88 -0.47 5.32
C ILE A 67 -5.36 -1.68 6.11
N ALA A 68 -4.82 -1.97 7.30
CA ALA A 68 -5.24 -3.12 8.09
C ALA A 68 -6.77 -3.16 8.26
N ARG A 69 -7.36 -4.36 8.08
CA ARG A 69 -8.81 -4.61 8.15
C ARG A 69 -9.63 -3.82 7.13
N THR A 70 -9.07 -3.53 5.95
CA THR A 70 -9.82 -2.94 4.83
C THR A 70 -10.31 -4.01 3.85
N THR A 71 -11.40 -3.70 3.16
CA THR A 71 -11.97 -4.57 2.12
C THR A 71 -12.23 -3.76 0.87
N SER A 72 -11.57 -4.13 -0.23
CA SER A 72 -11.95 -3.69 -1.58
C SER A 72 -12.80 -4.76 -2.23
N ARG A 73 -13.99 -4.37 -2.73
CA ARG A 73 -14.88 -5.29 -3.46
C ARG A 73 -14.46 -5.50 -4.91
N VAL A 74 -13.65 -4.59 -5.46
CA VAL A 74 -13.25 -4.58 -6.88
C VAL A 74 -11.76 -4.86 -7.07
N GLY A 75 -11.03 -5.09 -5.98
CA GLY A 75 -9.58 -5.13 -5.99
C GLY A 75 -8.98 -3.72 -5.96
N VAL A 76 -8.00 -3.49 -5.10
CA VAL A 76 -7.18 -2.27 -5.09
C VAL A 76 -5.71 -2.61 -5.12
N ARG A 77 -4.95 -1.80 -5.86
CA ARG A 77 -3.50 -1.88 -5.97
C ARG A 77 -2.88 -0.60 -5.40
N ILE A 78 -2.03 -0.77 -4.40
CA ILE A 78 -1.27 0.32 -3.80
C ILE A 78 0.17 0.22 -4.29
N ARG A 79 0.63 1.21 -5.04
CA ARG A 79 1.96 1.23 -5.62
C ARG A 79 2.86 2.17 -4.85
N ILE A 80 4.03 1.68 -4.47
CA ILE A 80 5.10 2.48 -3.87
C ILE A 80 6.29 2.45 -4.80
N GLU A 81 6.57 3.59 -5.41
CA GLU A 81 7.69 3.81 -6.29
C GLU A 81 8.60 4.86 -5.69
N ASP A 82 9.72 4.42 -5.14
CA ASP A 82 10.79 5.31 -4.73
C ASP A 82 12.09 4.80 -5.37
N LYS A 83 12.77 5.68 -6.11
CA LYS A 83 13.96 5.32 -6.90
C LYS A 83 15.18 5.03 -6.04
N VAL A 84 15.24 5.58 -4.83
CA VAL A 84 16.47 5.59 -4.02
C VAL A 84 16.33 4.70 -2.78
N GLN A 85 15.10 4.40 -2.35
CA GLN A 85 14.85 3.84 -1.04
C GLN A 85 14.70 2.31 -1.07
N ARG A 86 15.48 1.65 -0.21
CA ARG A 86 15.33 0.23 0.10
C ARG A 86 14.81 0.10 1.52
N PHE A 87 13.77 -0.71 1.69
CA PHE A 87 13.17 -0.97 3.00
C PHE A 87 13.81 -2.17 3.69
N LYS A 88 13.74 -2.19 5.02
CA LYS A 88 14.13 -3.34 5.86
C LYS A 88 13.16 -4.49 5.65
N ASN A 89 13.68 -5.72 5.73
CA ASN A 89 12.89 -6.96 5.63
C ASN A 89 11.68 -6.94 6.59
N THR A 90 11.87 -6.48 7.82
CA THR A 90 10.83 -6.36 8.86
C THR A 90 9.62 -5.55 8.40
N THR A 91 9.82 -4.57 7.52
CA THR A 91 8.74 -3.70 7.05
C THR A 91 7.89 -4.38 5.98
N TYR A 92 8.50 -5.20 5.12
CA TYR A 92 7.75 -6.06 4.20
C TYR A 92 6.89 -7.07 4.96
N ILE A 93 7.44 -7.63 6.04
CA ILE A 93 6.72 -8.57 6.92
C ILE A 93 5.52 -7.87 7.59
N LEU A 94 5.73 -6.66 8.13
CA LEU A 94 4.64 -5.86 8.71
C LEU A 94 3.52 -5.56 7.70
N LEU A 95 3.88 -5.23 6.45
CA LEU A 95 2.90 -5.02 5.38
C LEU A 95 2.16 -6.32 5.03
N GLY A 96 2.86 -7.45 5.01
CA GLY A 96 2.27 -8.77 4.83
C GLY A 96 1.23 -9.09 5.92
N GLN A 97 1.58 -8.86 7.19
CA GLN A 97 0.66 -9.05 8.32
C GLN A 97 -0.57 -8.14 8.24
N ALA A 98 -0.38 -6.87 7.83
CA ALA A 98 -1.50 -5.97 7.61
C ALA A 98 -2.42 -6.47 6.48
N LEU A 99 -1.84 -6.92 5.36
CA LEU A 99 -2.58 -7.45 4.20
C LEU A 99 -3.31 -8.75 4.49
N ALA A 100 -2.79 -9.61 5.35
CA ALA A 100 -3.48 -10.82 5.79
C ALA A 100 -4.84 -10.53 6.48
N SER A 101 -4.97 -9.33 7.06
CA SER A 101 -6.23 -8.84 7.63
C SER A 101 -7.14 -8.12 6.62
N CYS A 102 -6.68 -7.95 5.38
CA CYS A 102 -7.40 -7.24 4.32
C CYS A 102 -8.12 -8.21 3.38
N ARG A 103 -8.96 -7.64 2.52
CA ARG A 103 -9.64 -8.36 1.43
C ARG A 103 -9.54 -7.58 0.12
N GLY A 104 -9.10 -8.21 -0.96
CA GLY A 104 -8.93 -7.57 -2.27
C GLY A 104 -7.92 -6.42 -2.31
N VAL A 105 -6.90 -6.42 -1.44
CA VAL A 105 -5.85 -5.37 -1.41
C VAL A 105 -4.51 -5.97 -1.83
N SER A 106 -3.81 -5.28 -2.71
CA SER A 106 -2.44 -5.61 -3.12
C SER A 106 -1.51 -4.41 -3.00
N ILE A 107 -0.23 -4.65 -2.73
CA ILE A 107 0.81 -3.62 -2.65
C ILE A 107 1.96 -4.01 -3.56
N GLU A 108 2.37 -3.09 -4.42
CA GLU A 108 3.56 -3.19 -5.25
C GLU A 108 4.68 -2.37 -4.62
N LEU A 109 5.77 -3.06 -4.25
CA LEU A 109 6.90 -2.48 -3.54
C LEU A 109 8.17 -2.58 -4.40
N PRO A 110 9.19 -1.73 -4.14
CA PRO A 110 10.54 -1.98 -4.62
C PRO A 110 11.01 -3.40 -4.23
N PRO A 111 11.96 -3.98 -4.98
CA PRO A 111 12.46 -5.32 -4.69
C PRO A 111 13.22 -5.36 -3.36
N VAL A 112 13.07 -6.47 -2.63
CA VAL A 112 13.81 -6.75 -1.39
C VAL A 112 15.17 -7.36 -1.72
N LEU A 113 16.18 -7.09 -0.89
CA LEU A 113 17.48 -7.77 -0.96
C LEU A 113 17.60 -8.83 0.14
N GLY A 114 18.16 -9.98 -0.21
CA GLY A 114 18.31 -11.13 0.69
C GLY A 114 17.10 -12.07 0.65
N ASN A 115 17.18 -13.19 1.38
CA ASN A 115 16.22 -14.29 1.27
C ASN A 115 15.35 -14.48 2.52
N ASN A 116 15.76 -13.95 3.68
CA ASN A 116 15.15 -14.24 4.98
C ASN A 116 13.67 -13.80 5.07
N TRP A 117 13.28 -12.78 4.30
CA TRP A 117 11.90 -12.29 4.29
C TRP A 117 10.93 -13.29 3.65
N ARG A 118 11.39 -14.16 2.73
CA ARG A 118 10.51 -15.09 2.00
C ARG A 118 9.95 -16.16 2.93
N ASP A 119 10.81 -16.73 3.77
CA ASP A 119 10.40 -17.76 4.73
C ASP A 119 9.41 -17.17 5.74
N GLU A 120 9.69 -15.96 6.24
CA GLU A 120 8.81 -15.26 7.18
C GLU A 120 7.45 -14.90 6.55
N LEU A 121 7.42 -14.35 5.32
CA LEU A 121 6.16 -14.09 4.62
C LEU A 121 5.39 -15.38 4.31
N GLY A 122 6.08 -16.48 4.04
CA GLY A 122 5.48 -17.79 3.79
C GLY A 122 4.74 -18.37 4.99
N THR A 123 4.98 -17.87 6.20
CA THR A 123 4.23 -18.26 7.41
C THR A 123 2.95 -17.47 7.63
N ILE A 124 2.70 -16.42 6.84
CA ILE A 124 1.53 -15.55 7.02
C ILE A 124 0.34 -16.12 6.23
N ASP A 125 -0.65 -16.63 6.96
CA ASP A 125 -1.91 -17.08 6.35
C ASP A 125 -2.63 -15.95 5.60
N ASN A 126 -3.35 -16.29 4.52
CA ASN A 126 -4.11 -15.37 3.68
C ASN A 126 -3.29 -14.29 2.96
N LEU A 127 -1.97 -14.50 2.83
CA LEU A 127 -1.07 -13.65 2.07
C LEU A 127 -0.48 -14.43 0.87
N ALA A 128 -0.49 -13.78 -0.30
CA ALA A 128 0.29 -14.20 -1.45
C ALA A 128 1.39 -13.18 -1.72
N PHE A 129 2.53 -13.64 -2.22
CA PHE A 129 3.60 -12.76 -2.65
C PHE A 129 4.33 -13.31 -3.87
N ASP A 130 4.76 -12.43 -4.77
CA ASP A 130 5.54 -12.80 -5.95
C ASP A 130 6.43 -11.65 -6.44
N HIS A 131 7.47 -11.98 -7.21
CA HIS A 131 8.29 -11.01 -7.92
C HIS A 131 7.76 -10.84 -9.34
N LEU A 132 7.15 -9.70 -9.61
CA LEU A 132 6.54 -9.41 -10.90
C LEU A 132 7.26 -8.25 -11.60
N MET A 133 7.24 -8.27 -12.93
CA MET A 133 7.60 -7.12 -13.74
C MET A 133 6.39 -6.21 -13.87
N VAL A 134 6.43 -5.05 -13.21
CA VAL A 134 5.37 -4.04 -13.32
C VAL A 134 5.94 -2.80 -13.99
N ASP A 135 5.37 -2.44 -15.14
CA ASP A 135 5.84 -1.36 -16.03
C ASP A 135 7.35 -1.45 -16.33
N GLY A 136 7.82 -2.66 -16.64
CA GLY A 136 9.22 -2.92 -16.98
C GLY A 136 10.20 -2.86 -15.81
N ARG A 137 9.72 -2.78 -14.56
CA ARG A 137 10.55 -2.80 -13.35
C ARG A 137 10.24 -4.00 -12.45
N PRO A 138 11.26 -4.64 -11.85
CA PRO A 138 11.02 -5.71 -10.90
C PRO A 138 10.40 -5.15 -9.62
N ARG A 139 9.32 -5.78 -9.15
CA ARG A 139 8.59 -5.41 -7.94
C ARG A 139 8.32 -6.63 -7.10
N LEU A 140 8.36 -6.47 -5.77
CA LEU A 140 7.72 -7.41 -4.86
C LEU A 140 6.25 -7.03 -4.76
N VAL A 141 5.35 -7.95 -5.10
CA VAL A 141 3.92 -7.78 -4.96
C VAL A 141 3.46 -8.60 -3.77
N LEU A 142 2.80 -7.94 -2.83
CA LEU A 142 2.11 -8.58 -1.69
C LEU A 142 0.60 -8.44 -1.91
N ALA A 143 -0.18 -9.50 -1.72
CA ALA A 143 -1.62 -9.49 -1.97
C ALA A 143 -2.39 -10.29 -0.92
N SER A 144 -3.54 -9.75 -0.48
CA SER A 144 -4.51 -10.50 0.33
C SER A 144 -5.20 -11.57 -0.53
N VAL A 145 -5.36 -12.79 0.00
CA VAL A 145 -5.97 -13.93 -0.71
C VAL A 145 -7.47 -14.09 -0.40
N ALA A 146 -7.98 -13.42 0.65
CA ALA A 146 -9.38 -13.50 1.09
C ALA A 146 -10.39 -12.81 0.15
#